data_AF-A0A1Z8UPL3-F1
#
_entry.id   AF-A0A1Z8UPL3-F1
#
_cell.length_a   1.000
_cell.length_b   1.000
_cell.length_c   1.000
_cell.angle_alpha   90.00
_cell.angle_beta   90.00
_cell.angle_gamma   90.00
#
_symmetry.space_group_name_H-M   'P 1'
#
loop_
_entity.id
_entity.type
_entity.pdbx_description
1 polymer ?
#
loop_
_entity_poly.entity_id
_entity_poly.type
_entity_poly.pdbx_seq_one_letter_code
_entity_poly.pdbx_strand_id
1 'polypeptide(L)'
;MFDFVYQKHCDQIPWEDARDELNFRYQIQNMDNYLWSKKDKTCNGCFAAGINFGASLISLLYGEGDLKETIKIGALAGWDSDNPTSTWGGLIGFMLGKKKVEEIFGRKFSTSFNIHRTRRGFSNGGIDNFRNMALKGQNIVDKVVLKKMSGLIDTTNNKWLIPSE
;
A
#
# COMPACT_ATOMS: atom_id res chain seq x y z
N MET A 1 -6.06 16.97 0.15
CA MET A 1 -4.80 16.26 0.49
C MET A 1 -3.94 16.01 -0.73
N PHE A 2 -4.44 15.41 -1.82
CA PHE A 2 -3.65 15.22 -3.06
C PHE A 2 -3.04 16.52 -3.57
N ASP A 3 -3.87 17.51 -3.93
CA ASP A 3 -3.39 18.79 -4.48
C ASP A 3 -2.42 19.49 -3.54
N PHE A 4 -2.65 19.38 -2.23
CA PHE A 4 -1.78 19.95 -1.22
C PHE A 4 -0.38 19.33 -1.25
N VAL A 5 -0.27 18.00 -1.18
CA VAL A 5 1.04 17.32 -1.20
C VAL A 5 1.72 17.50 -2.55
N TYR A 6 0.95 17.40 -3.64
CA TYR A 6 1.47 17.59 -5.00
C TYR A 6 2.03 19.00 -5.20
N GLN A 7 1.34 20.04 -4.73
CA GLN A 7 1.84 21.41 -4.79
C GLN A 7 3.15 21.57 -4.00
N LYS A 8 3.23 21.01 -2.77
CA LYS A 8 4.47 21.04 -1.97
C LYS A 8 5.64 20.40 -2.70
N HIS A 9 5.39 19.30 -3.37
CA HIS A 9 6.38 18.61 -4.19
C HIS A 9 6.82 19.48 -5.39
N CYS A 10 5.87 20.08 -6.12
CA CYS A 10 6.17 21.00 -7.23
C CYS A 10 6.97 22.24 -6.78
N ASP A 11 6.70 22.72 -5.57
CA ASP A 11 7.40 23.84 -4.93
C ASP A 11 8.79 23.43 -4.37
N GLN A 12 9.21 22.17 -4.56
CA GLN A 12 10.48 21.61 -4.08
C GLN A 12 10.69 21.75 -2.57
N ILE A 13 9.60 21.72 -1.81
CA ILE A 13 9.66 21.71 -0.34
C ILE A 13 10.19 20.35 0.11
N PRO A 14 11.14 20.25 1.05
CA PRO A 14 11.59 18.98 1.60
C PRO A 14 10.45 18.10 2.09
N TRP A 15 10.55 16.79 1.95
CA TRP A 15 9.45 15.87 2.30
C TRP A 15 9.09 15.94 3.79
N GLU A 16 10.07 16.23 4.65
CA GLU A 16 9.89 16.44 6.08
C GLU A 16 9.00 17.66 6.35
N ASP A 17 9.26 18.77 5.68
CA ASP A 17 8.49 19.99 5.80
C ASP A 17 7.08 19.79 5.20
N ALA A 18 6.97 19.14 4.06
CA ALA A 18 5.68 18.80 3.46
C ALA A 18 4.82 17.91 4.37
N ARG A 19 5.45 16.95 5.08
CA ARG A 19 4.82 16.12 6.11
C ARG A 19 4.32 16.95 7.29
N ASP A 20 5.15 17.85 7.80
CA ASP A 20 4.80 18.67 8.96
C ASP A 20 3.69 19.67 8.64
N GLU A 21 3.73 20.26 7.45
CA GLU A 21 2.64 21.11 6.99
C GLU A 21 1.35 20.34 6.72
N LEU A 22 1.43 19.10 6.23
CA LEU A 22 0.27 18.22 6.10
C LEU A 22 -0.38 17.96 7.47
N ASN A 23 0.43 17.65 8.49
CA ASN A 23 -0.03 17.49 9.87
C ASN A 23 -0.71 18.78 10.35
N PHE A 24 -0.04 19.91 10.18
CA PHE A 24 -0.53 21.20 10.64
C PHE A 24 -1.88 21.57 10.00
N ARG A 25 -1.98 21.46 8.67
CA ARG A 25 -3.21 21.79 7.94
C ARG A 25 -4.38 20.90 8.36
N TYR A 26 -4.16 19.59 8.40
CA TYR A 26 -5.27 18.64 8.53
C TYR A 26 -5.54 18.22 9.97
N GLN A 27 -4.54 17.92 10.77
CA GLN A 27 -4.75 17.46 12.15
C GLN A 27 -4.76 18.59 13.18
N ILE A 28 -4.06 19.70 12.96
CA ILE A 28 -4.04 20.84 13.90
C ILE A 28 -5.11 21.88 13.55
N GLN A 29 -5.13 22.37 12.31
CA GLN A 29 -6.10 23.37 11.85
C GLN A 29 -7.46 22.76 11.46
N ASN A 30 -7.52 21.44 11.27
CA ASN A 30 -8.74 20.74 10.85
C ASN A 30 -9.37 21.30 9.57
N MET A 31 -8.53 21.76 8.64
CA MET A 31 -8.96 22.28 7.34
C MET A 31 -9.69 21.20 6.54
N ASP A 32 -10.48 21.65 5.56
CA ASP A 32 -11.23 20.78 4.64
C ASP A 32 -12.16 19.79 5.38
N ASN A 33 -12.70 20.20 6.55
CA ASN A 33 -13.53 19.39 7.44
C ASN A 33 -12.86 18.08 7.92
N TYR A 34 -11.53 18.02 7.97
CA TYR A 34 -10.81 16.88 8.49
C TYR A 34 -10.82 16.86 10.03
N LEU A 35 -11.88 16.30 10.62
CA LEU A 35 -12.14 16.34 12.06
C LEU A 35 -11.60 15.13 12.84
N TRP A 36 -10.79 14.25 12.22
CA TRP A 36 -10.35 13.00 12.85
C TRP A 36 -9.57 13.23 14.15
N SER A 37 -8.71 14.25 14.22
CA SER A 37 -7.98 14.57 15.45
C SER A 37 -8.87 15.06 16.60
N LYS A 38 -10.10 15.51 16.31
CA LYS A 38 -11.09 15.84 17.34
C LYS A 38 -11.93 14.63 17.77
N LYS A 39 -12.02 13.60 16.94
CA LYS A 39 -12.89 12.43 17.14
C LYS A 39 -12.16 11.28 17.83
N ASP A 40 -10.94 10.98 17.40
CA ASP A 40 -10.16 9.88 17.95
C ASP A 40 -9.29 10.34 19.12
N LYS A 41 -9.56 9.79 20.30
CA LYS A 41 -8.83 10.09 21.55
C LYS A 41 -7.59 9.23 21.74
N THR A 42 -7.38 8.20 20.91
CA THR A 42 -6.26 7.27 21.06
C THR A 42 -4.96 7.89 20.61
N CYS A 43 -4.96 8.46 19.40
CA CYS A 43 -3.78 9.05 18.78
C CYS A 43 -4.11 10.19 17.82
N ASN A 44 -5.21 10.91 18.06
CA ASN A 44 -5.66 12.04 17.24
C ASN A 44 -5.86 11.65 15.74
N GLY A 45 -6.34 10.43 15.50
CA GLY A 45 -6.62 9.93 14.16
C GLY A 45 -5.39 9.46 13.40
N CYS A 46 -4.37 8.94 14.09
CA CYS A 46 -3.16 8.42 13.43
C CYS A 46 -3.44 7.26 12.46
N PHE A 47 -4.51 6.49 12.68
CA PHE A 47 -4.95 5.41 11.78
C PHE A 47 -5.99 5.86 10.74
N ALA A 48 -6.33 7.16 10.69
CA ALA A 48 -7.35 7.65 9.78
C ALA A 48 -6.88 7.55 8.32
N ALA A 49 -7.75 7.08 7.44
CA ALA A 49 -7.41 6.82 6.04
C ALA A 49 -6.88 8.07 5.31
N GLY A 50 -7.42 9.26 5.63
CA GLY A 50 -7.00 10.50 4.97
C GLY A 50 -5.54 10.86 5.26
N ILE A 51 -5.13 10.93 6.53
CA ILE A 51 -3.73 11.32 6.84
C ILE A 51 -2.73 10.29 6.30
N ASN A 52 -3.06 8.99 6.36
CA ASN A 52 -2.21 7.94 5.80
C ASN A 52 -2.19 7.96 4.27
N PHE A 53 -3.26 8.38 3.61
CA PHE A 53 -3.24 8.69 2.18
C PHE A 53 -2.28 9.86 1.88
N GLY A 54 -2.30 10.93 2.68
CA GLY A 54 -1.35 12.03 2.55
C GLY A 54 0.11 11.60 2.75
N ALA A 55 0.40 10.82 3.79
CA ALA A 55 1.73 10.23 4.01
C ALA A 55 2.15 9.29 2.85
N SER A 56 1.20 8.55 2.27
CA SER A 56 1.45 7.72 1.08
C SER A 56 1.84 8.59 -0.13
N LEU A 57 1.17 9.73 -0.34
CA LEU A 57 1.54 10.63 -1.44
C LEU A 57 2.94 11.21 -1.23
N ILE A 58 3.30 11.56 0.00
CA ILE A 58 4.65 12.03 0.33
C ILE A 58 5.68 10.93 -0.01
N SER A 59 5.49 9.70 0.46
CA SER A 59 6.47 8.64 0.21
C SER A 59 6.63 8.27 -1.27
N LEU A 60 5.56 8.34 -2.06
CA LEU A 60 5.64 8.11 -3.51
C LEU A 60 6.32 9.27 -4.24
N LEU A 61 5.83 10.49 -4.07
CA LEU A 61 6.29 11.63 -4.87
C LEU A 61 7.76 11.93 -4.58
N TYR A 62 8.13 12.03 -3.30
CA TYR A 62 9.51 12.32 -2.90
C TYR A 62 10.44 11.13 -2.99
N GLY A 63 9.91 9.90 -3.04
CA GLY A 63 10.70 8.71 -3.34
C GLY A 63 10.90 8.48 -4.84
N GLU A 64 10.20 9.22 -5.71
CA GLU A 64 10.31 9.18 -7.17
C GLU A 64 10.19 7.76 -7.79
N GLY A 65 9.54 6.83 -7.08
CA GLY A 65 9.43 5.43 -7.48
C GLY A 65 10.69 4.59 -7.21
N ASP A 66 11.74 5.14 -6.58
CA ASP A 66 12.83 4.35 -6.04
C ASP A 66 12.36 3.54 -4.82
N LEU A 67 12.50 2.21 -4.90
CA LEU A 67 11.98 1.32 -3.88
C LEU A 67 12.55 1.59 -2.49
N LYS A 68 13.85 1.89 -2.37
CA LYS A 68 14.47 2.11 -1.06
C LYS A 68 14.08 3.46 -0.50
N GLU A 69 14.09 4.49 -1.34
CA GLU A 69 13.78 5.86 -0.94
C GLU A 69 12.30 5.99 -0.56
N THR A 70 11.38 5.46 -1.37
CA THR A 70 9.94 5.41 -1.05
C THR A 70 9.68 4.66 0.26
N ILE A 71 10.34 3.51 0.50
CA ILE A 71 10.20 2.78 1.77
C ILE A 71 10.76 3.59 2.94
N LYS A 72 11.92 4.22 2.77
CA LYS A 72 12.57 5.04 3.80
C LYS A 72 11.64 6.19 4.22
N ILE A 73 11.14 6.95 3.25
CA ILE A 73 10.25 8.09 3.50
C ILE A 73 8.95 7.61 4.13
N GLY A 74 8.32 6.55 3.60
CA GLY A 74 7.10 5.97 4.16
C GLY A 74 7.25 5.55 5.62
N ALA A 75 8.37 4.92 5.97
CA ALA A 75 8.65 4.47 7.33
C ALA A 75 8.92 5.64 8.30
N LEU A 76 9.48 6.74 7.80
CA LEU A 76 9.85 7.93 8.58
C LEU A 76 8.78 9.04 8.57
N ALA A 77 7.71 8.88 7.78
CA ALA A 77 6.61 9.83 7.72
C ALA A 77 5.73 9.85 9.00
N GLY A 78 5.87 8.85 9.89
CA GLY A 78 5.08 8.75 11.12
C GLY A 78 3.69 8.13 10.91
N TRP A 79 2.76 8.41 11.82
CA TRP A 79 1.39 7.81 11.84
C TRP A 79 1.41 6.27 11.74
N ASP A 80 0.51 5.71 10.93
CA ASP A 80 0.42 4.27 10.63
C ASP A 80 1.49 3.91 9.58
N SER A 81 2.77 4.09 9.91
CA SER A 81 3.85 4.15 8.91
C SER A 81 4.03 2.87 8.09
N ASP A 82 3.57 1.72 8.58
CA ASP A 82 3.54 0.48 7.80
C ASP A 82 2.53 0.54 6.65
N ASN A 83 1.50 1.39 6.71
CA ASN A 83 0.47 1.54 5.68
C ASN A 83 0.96 2.29 4.42
N PRO A 84 1.52 3.53 4.49
CA PRO A 84 2.19 4.16 3.36
C PRO A 84 3.31 3.31 2.77
N THR A 85 4.11 2.68 3.65
CA THR A 85 5.26 1.86 3.25
C THR A 85 4.81 0.60 2.51
N SER A 86 3.82 -0.12 3.02
CA SER A 86 3.31 -1.34 2.38
C SER A 86 2.57 -1.06 1.09
N THR A 87 1.88 0.09 0.97
CA THR A 87 1.15 0.49 -0.22
C THR A 87 2.10 0.67 -1.42
N TRP A 88 3.05 1.60 -1.33
CA TRP A 88 3.94 1.89 -2.46
C TRP A 88 5.10 0.92 -2.57
N GLY A 89 5.68 0.48 -1.44
CA GLY A 89 6.68 -0.59 -1.45
C GLY A 89 6.13 -1.89 -2.06
N GLY A 90 4.84 -2.19 -1.80
CA GLY A 90 4.13 -3.32 -2.39
C GLY A 90 3.94 -3.16 -3.90
N LEU A 91 3.43 -2.02 -4.37
CA LEU A 91 3.21 -1.78 -5.80
C LEU A 91 4.51 -1.74 -6.60
N ILE A 92 5.49 -0.96 -6.14
CA ILE A 92 6.81 -0.85 -6.79
C ILE A 92 7.51 -2.21 -6.77
N GLY A 93 7.50 -2.90 -5.62
CA GLY A 93 8.06 -4.24 -5.51
C GLY A 93 7.38 -5.26 -6.42
N PHE A 94 6.06 -5.15 -6.62
CA PHE A 94 5.32 -5.98 -7.56
C PHE A 94 5.76 -5.73 -9.01
N MET A 95 5.91 -4.47 -9.42
CA MET A 95 6.38 -4.11 -10.77
C MET A 95 7.82 -4.58 -11.04
N LEU A 96 8.71 -4.47 -10.04
CA LEU A 96 10.11 -4.88 -10.15
C LEU A 96 10.29 -6.40 -10.12
N GLY A 97 9.41 -7.10 -9.40
CA GLY A 97 9.49 -8.54 -9.17
C GLY A 97 10.57 -8.94 -8.16
N LYS A 98 10.41 -10.16 -7.61
CA LYS A 98 11.24 -10.67 -6.49
C LYS A 98 12.75 -10.58 -6.76
N LYS A 99 13.21 -10.96 -7.95
CA LYS A 99 14.64 -10.99 -8.29
C LYS A 99 15.27 -9.61 -8.13
N LYS A 100 14.62 -8.56 -8.66
CA LYS A 100 15.14 -7.20 -8.60
C LYS A 100 15.05 -6.63 -7.18
N VAL A 101 14.00 -6.95 -6.43
CA VAL A 101 13.90 -6.60 -5.00
C VAL A 101 15.06 -7.22 -4.20
N GLU A 102 15.35 -8.51 -4.38
CA GLU A 102 16.49 -9.17 -3.72
C GLU A 102 17.85 -8.55 -4.07
N GLU A 103 18.04 -8.15 -5.34
CA GLU A 103 19.24 -7.45 -5.81
C GLU A 103 19.37 -6.08 -5.12
N ILE A 104 18.31 -5.28 -5.10
CA ILE A 104 18.28 -3.95 -4.45
C ILE A 104 18.67 -4.06 -2.97
N PHE A 105 18.15 -5.04 -2.25
CA PHE A 105 18.42 -5.22 -0.81
C PHE A 105 19.65 -6.09 -0.50
N GLY A 106 20.33 -6.65 -1.51
CA GLY A 106 21.50 -7.49 -1.32
C GLY A 106 21.22 -8.75 -0.48
N ARG A 107 19.98 -9.26 -0.48
CA ARG A 107 19.57 -10.41 0.35
C ARG A 107 18.49 -11.23 -0.30
N LYS A 108 18.34 -12.48 0.17
CA LYS A 108 17.21 -13.35 -0.18
C LYS A 108 16.03 -13.11 0.76
N PHE A 109 14.82 -13.21 0.21
CA PHE A 109 13.57 -13.12 0.97
C PHE A 109 12.86 -14.47 1.03
N SER A 110 12.33 -14.78 2.23
CA SER A 110 11.51 -15.97 2.47
C SER A 110 10.31 -15.98 1.53
N THR A 111 9.97 -17.15 1.01
CA THR A 111 8.70 -17.38 0.31
C THR A 111 7.57 -17.75 1.25
N SER A 112 7.90 -18.12 2.49
CA SER A 112 6.94 -18.52 3.53
C SER A 112 6.47 -17.31 4.34
N PHE A 113 5.21 -17.34 4.75
CA PHE A 113 4.56 -16.32 5.54
C PHE A 113 3.80 -16.96 6.71
N ASN A 114 3.89 -16.33 7.88
CA ASN A 114 3.15 -16.75 9.07
C ASN A 114 1.94 -15.83 9.27
N ILE A 115 0.78 -16.29 8.81
CA ILE A 115 -0.50 -15.57 8.87
C ILE A 115 -0.93 -15.37 10.33
N HIS A 116 -0.61 -16.32 11.22
CA HIS A 116 -0.98 -16.24 12.65
C HIS A 116 -0.29 -15.11 13.41
N ARG A 117 0.69 -14.42 12.81
CA ARG A 117 1.21 -13.16 13.37
C ARG A 117 0.15 -12.06 13.47
N THR A 118 -0.85 -12.05 12.58
CA THR A 118 -1.86 -10.99 12.54
C THR A 118 -3.30 -11.52 12.45
N ARG A 119 -3.52 -12.77 12.05
CA ARG A 119 -4.85 -13.38 11.86
C ARG A 119 -4.87 -14.84 12.30
N ARG A 120 -5.84 -15.22 13.12
CA ARG A 120 -6.04 -16.62 13.59
C ARG A 120 -7.04 -17.37 12.72
N GLY A 121 -7.18 -18.68 12.94
CA GLY A 121 -8.19 -19.53 12.28
C GLY A 121 -7.76 -20.15 10.95
N PHE A 122 -6.51 -19.95 10.54
CA PHE A 122 -5.94 -20.60 9.34
C PHE A 122 -5.39 -21.98 9.67
N SER A 123 -5.56 -22.94 8.75
CA SER A 123 -4.99 -24.29 8.84
C SER A 123 -3.44 -24.27 8.78
N ASN A 124 -2.81 -25.44 8.91
CA ASN A 124 -1.36 -25.61 8.84
C ASN A 124 -0.59 -24.72 9.84
N GLY A 125 -1.15 -24.49 11.03
CA GLY A 125 -0.58 -23.58 12.03
C GLY A 125 -0.38 -22.14 11.53
N GLY A 126 -1.14 -21.72 10.51
CA GLY A 126 -1.02 -20.38 9.93
C GLY A 126 0.17 -20.18 8.99
N ILE A 127 0.96 -21.22 8.73
CA ILE A 127 2.09 -21.14 7.82
C ILE A 127 1.62 -21.41 6.39
N ASP A 128 1.89 -20.47 5.49
CA ASP A 128 1.65 -20.60 4.04
C ASP A 128 2.82 -20.02 3.25
N ASN A 129 2.73 -19.98 1.92
CA ASN A 129 3.72 -19.33 1.05
C ASN A 129 3.06 -18.42 0.00
N PHE A 130 3.81 -17.47 -0.55
CA PHE A 130 3.29 -16.49 -1.50
C PHE A 130 2.74 -17.09 -2.79
N ARG A 131 3.26 -18.24 -3.25
CA ARG A 131 2.73 -18.92 -4.45
C ARG A 131 1.33 -19.48 -4.19
N ASN A 132 1.14 -20.18 -3.08
CA ASN A 132 -0.16 -20.72 -2.68
C ASN A 132 -1.19 -19.60 -2.45
N MET A 133 -0.78 -18.52 -1.79
CA MET A 133 -1.62 -17.35 -1.59
C MET A 133 -2.04 -16.70 -2.92
N ALA A 134 -1.11 -16.55 -3.87
CA ALA A 134 -1.41 -16.04 -5.21
C ALA A 134 -2.37 -16.96 -6.00
N LEU A 135 -2.14 -18.29 -5.97
CA LEU A 135 -3.03 -19.27 -6.60
C LEU A 135 -4.44 -19.22 -6.00
N LYS A 136 -4.55 -19.06 -4.68
CA LYS A 136 -5.86 -18.89 -4.01
C LYS A 136 -6.55 -17.61 -4.47
N GLY A 137 -5.82 -16.51 -4.62
CA GLY A 137 -6.32 -15.25 -5.19
C GLY A 137 -6.82 -15.41 -6.62
N GLN A 138 -6.01 -16.02 -7.50
CA GLN A 138 -6.37 -16.34 -8.88
C GLN A 138 -7.67 -17.17 -8.94
N ASN A 139 -7.76 -18.23 -8.14
CA ASN A 139 -8.96 -19.08 -8.07
C ASN A 139 -10.23 -18.31 -7.64
N ILE A 140 -10.10 -17.24 -6.85
CA ILE A 140 -11.23 -16.39 -6.49
C ILE A 140 -11.66 -15.56 -7.69
N VAL A 141 -10.70 -14.93 -8.39
CA VAL A 141 -10.99 -14.15 -9.61
C VAL A 141 -11.62 -15.03 -10.68
N ASP A 142 -11.06 -16.21 -10.92
CA ASP A 142 -11.59 -17.21 -11.85
C ASP A 142 -13.06 -17.54 -11.57
N LYS A 143 -13.43 -17.72 -10.29
CA LYS A 143 -14.82 -17.96 -9.90
C LYS A 143 -15.73 -16.75 -10.17
N VAL A 144 -15.24 -15.53 -9.97
CA VAL A 144 -16.00 -14.31 -10.26
C VAL A 144 -16.23 -14.19 -11.76
N VAL A 145 -15.17 -14.33 -12.57
CA VAL A 145 -15.25 -14.29 -14.03
C VAL A 145 -16.26 -15.30 -14.56
N LEU A 146 -16.14 -16.57 -14.16
CA LEU A 146 -17.02 -17.64 -14.64
C LEU A 146 -18.46 -17.54 -14.12
N LYS A 147 -18.67 -17.18 -12.85
CA LYS A 147 -20.00 -17.31 -12.20
C LYS A 147 -20.78 -16.01 -12.10
N LYS A 148 -20.11 -14.86 -12.22
CA LYS A 148 -20.72 -13.53 -12.00
C LYS A 148 -20.62 -12.61 -13.21
N MET A 149 -19.67 -12.84 -14.10
CA MET A 149 -19.42 -11.96 -15.24
C MET A 149 -19.71 -12.63 -16.59
N SER A 150 -20.26 -13.86 -16.59
CA SER A 150 -20.47 -14.67 -17.80
C SER A 150 -19.23 -14.76 -18.68
N GLY A 151 -18.05 -14.66 -18.07
CA GLY A 151 -16.76 -14.67 -18.74
C GLY A 151 -16.18 -16.06 -18.87
N LEU A 152 -15.02 -16.12 -19.52
CA LEU A 152 -14.26 -17.33 -19.77
C LEU A 152 -12.82 -17.16 -19.29
N ILE A 153 -12.17 -18.29 -18.96
CA ILE A 153 -10.75 -18.32 -18.62
C ILE A 153 -10.01 -18.94 -19.80
N ASP A 154 -9.14 -18.16 -20.43
CA ASP A 154 -8.24 -18.64 -21.47
C ASP A 154 -6.89 -19.00 -20.82
N THR A 155 -6.72 -20.29 -20.52
CA THR A 155 -5.51 -20.82 -19.90
C THR A 155 -4.34 -20.88 -20.87
N THR A 156 -4.59 -20.94 -22.19
CA THR A 156 -3.55 -20.96 -23.22
C THR A 156 -2.87 -19.60 -23.32
N ASN A 157 -3.66 -18.52 -23.33
CA ASN A 157 -3.14 -17.16 -23.43
C ASN A 157 -2.97 -16.45 -22.08
N ASN A 158 -3.31 -17.13 -20.97
CA ASN A 158 -3.30 -16.59 -19.61
C ASN A 158 -4.13 -15.29 -19.47
N LYS A 159 -5.40 -15.35 -19.89
CA LYS A 159 -6.32 -14.19 -19.89
C LYS A 159 -7.67 -14.54 -19.29
N TRP A 160 -8.29 -13.53 -18.69
CA TRP A 160 -9.73 -13.52 -18.44
C TRP A 160 -10.43 -12.82 -19.60
N LEU A 161 -11.43 -13.48 -20.18
CA LEU A 161 -12.26 -12.94 -21.25
C LEU A 161 -13.60 -12.57 -20.64
N ILE A 162 -13.85 -11.27 -20.53
CA ILE A 162 -15.08 -10.71 -19.96
C ILE A 162 -15.86 -10.07 -21.11
N PRO A 163 -17.12 -10.48 -21.37
CA PRO A 163 -17.96 -9.86 -22.38
C PRO A 163 -18.11 -8.36 -22.11
N SER A 164 -18.06 -7.53 -23.16
CA SER A 164 -18.57 -6.17 -23.07
C SER A 164 -20.09 -6.22 -22.90
N GLU A 165 -20.63 -5.25 -22.16
CA GLU A 165 -22.07 -4.98 -22.15
C GLU A 165 -22.60 -4.64 -23.55
#